data_AF-A0A1X7J1B5-F1
#
_entry.id   AF-A0A1X7J1B5-F1
#
_cell.length_a   1.000
_cell.length_b   1.000
_cell.length_c   1.000
_cell.angle_alpha   90.00
_cell.angle_beta   90.00
_cell.angle_gamma   90.00
#
_symmetry.space_group_name_H-M   'P 1'
#
loop_
_entity.id
_entity.type
_entity.pdbx_description
1 polymer ?
#
loop_
_entity_poly.entity_id
_entity_poly.type
_entity_poly.pdbx_seq_one_letter_code
_entity_poly.pdbx_strand_id
1 'polypeptide(L)'
;MEQNFTQCSKCKASITAEDVFCSNCGYPENADQEEKDKYEYRIKLKMNVLKDAKKKLKNVKILLWVLAGLHLVVGLAFLSQEITFYDGIGPIIAAVIFIACVFWVNKQPLVGIMAAFIFWVLLQLSVVLVDPALLLSGIILKIVFIGIFVKGISSAKDYKEFSQKLRTLNATT
;
A
#
# COMPACT_ATOMS: atom_id res chain seq x y z
N MET A 1 7.62 -42.86 27.52
CA MET A 1 7.91 -42.61 26.09
C MET A 1 8.73 -41.34 26.04
N GLU A 2 10.01 -41.44 25.70
CA GLU A 2 10.91 -40.28 25.62
C GLU A 2 10.66 -39.63 24.26
N GLN A 3 10.07 -38.43 24.24
CA GLN A 3 9.82 -37.72 22.99
C GLN A 3 11.13 -37.10 22.49
N ASN A 4 11.57 -37.52 21.30
CA ASN A 4 12.78 -37.00 20.70
C ASN A 4 12.45 -35.71 19.93
N PHE A 5 12.96 -34.58 20.42
CA PHE A 5 12.70 -33.27 19.84
C PHE A 5 13.80 -32.87 18.85
N THR A 6 13.40 -32.29 17.72
CA THR A 6 14.29 -31.73 16.70
C THR A 6 13.86 -30.31 16.34
N GLN A 7 14.67 -29.59 15.54
CA GLN A 7 14.32 -28.25 15.09
C GLN A 7 13.88 -28.26 13.62
N CYS A 8 12.78 -27.57 13.32
CA CYS A 8 12.34 -27.37 11.93
C CYS A 8 13.42 -26.65 11.10
N SER A 9 13.75 -27.18 9.92
CA SER A 9 14.80 -26.64 9.07
C SER A 9 14.51 -25.21 8.57
N LYS A 10 13.24 -24.85 8.38
CA LYS A 10 12.81 -23.52 7.90
C LYS A 10 12.64 -22.48 9.01
N CYS A 11 11.88 -22.78 10.06
CA CYS A 11 11.48 -21.77 11.06
C CYS A 11 12.16 -21.92 12.44
N LYS A 12 12.97 -22.96 12.62
CA LYS A 12 13.72 -23.28 13.86
C LYS A 12 12.87 -23.56 15.10
N ALA A 13 11.55 -23.73 14.94
CA ALA A 13 10.69 -24.17 16.03
C ALA A 13 11.00 -25.63 16.43
N SER A 14 10.82 -25.95 17.72
CA SER A 14 10.92 -27.32 18.22
C SER A 14 9.74 -28.15 17.70
N ILE A 15 10.03 -29.31 17.13
CA ILE A 15 9.08 -30.29 16.60
C ILE A 15 9.46 -31.68 17.09
N THR A 16 8.53 -32.62 17.09
CA THR A 16 8.87 -34.03 17.36
C THR A 16 9.53 -34.65 16.13
N ALA A 17 10.41 -35.62 16.32
CA ALA A 17 11.12 -36.28 15.21
C ALA A 17 10.16 -36.98 14.24
N GLU A 18 8.98 -37.39 14.70
CA GLU A 18 7.96 -38.06 13.90
C GLU A 18 7.00 -37.09 13.17
N ASP A 19 7.05 -35.78 13.46
CA ASP A 19 6.15 -34.80 12.84
C ASP A 19 6.42 -34.70 11.33
N VAL A 20 5.38 -34.96 10.51
CA VAL A 20 5.46 -34.77 9.06
C VAL A 20 5.46 -33.29 8.70
N PHE A 21 4.71 -32.47 9.45
CA PHE A 21 4.57 -31.03 9.23
C PHE A 21 4.92 -30.25 10.50
N CYS A 22 5.67 -29.15 10.35
CA CYS A 22 5.93 -28.23 11.45
C CYS A 22 4.63 -27.53 11.89
N SER A 23 4.26 -27.68 13.16
CA SER A 23 3.08 -27.05 13.76
C SER A 23 3.14 -25.50 13.77
N ASN A 24 4.34 -24.92 13.73
CA ASN A 24 4.53 -23.47 13.77
C ASN A 24 4.44 -22.81 12.37
N CYS A 25 5.15 -23.35 11.38
CA CYS A 25 5.24 -22.73 10.05
C CYS A 25 4.62 -23.55 8.90
N GLY A 26 4.12 -24.74 9.19
CA GLY A 26 3.52 -25.64 8.20
C GLY A 26 4.50 -26.25 7.19
N TYR A 27 5.82 -26.15 7.41
CA TYR A 27 6.81 -26.76 6.52
C TYR A 27 6.77 -28.30 6.64
N PRO A 28 6.71 -29.03 5.52
CA PRO A 28 6.76 -30.50 5.54
C PRO A 28 8.19 -31.01 5.74
N GLU A 29 8.59 -31.26 6.99
CA GLU A 29 9.97 -31.66 7.33
C GLU A 29 10.27 -33.09 6.81
N ASN A 30 9.39 -34.03 7.17
CA ASN A 30 9.53 -35.46 6.87
C ASN A 30 8.62 -35.94 5.73
N ALA A 31 7.93 -35.04 5.02
CA ALA A 31 7.15 -35.41 3.84
C ALA A 31 8.05 -35.61 2.60
N ASP A 32 7.44 -36.14 1.54
CA ASP A 32 8.08 -36.28 0.23
C ASP A 32 8.46 -34.93 -0.41
N GLN A 33 9.22 -35.02 -1.50
CA GLN A 33 9.67 -33.83 -2.23
C GLN A 33 8.49 -33.07 -2.86
N GLU A 34 7.41 -33.74 -3.24
CA GLU A 34 6.24 -33.10 -3.86
C GLU A 34 5.57 -32.13 -2.88
N GLU A 35 5.38 -32.53 -1.63
CA GLU A 35 4.82 -31.66 -0.59
C GLU A 35 5.75 -30.49 -0.23
N LYS A 36 7.07 -30.71 -0.23
CA LYS A 36 8.07 -29.65 -0.07
C LYS A 36 7.98 -28.63 -1.20
N ASP A 37 7.88 -29.08 -2.44
CA ASP A 37 7.75 -28.22 -3.61
C ASP A 37 6.43 -27.43 -3.59
N LYS A 38 5.31 -28.06 -3.20
CA LYS A 38 4.02 -27.38 -2.99
C LYS A 38 4.13 -26.30 -1.92
N TYR A 39 4.83 -26.55 -0.82
CA TYR A 39 5.06 -25.53 0.21
C TYR A 39 5.81 -24.32 -0.35
N GLU A 40 6.94 -24.56 -1.03
CA GLU A 40 7.76 -23.48 -1.59
C GLU A 40 7.01 -22.68 -2.66
N TYR A 41 6.22 -23.34 -3.50
CA TYR A 41 5.34 -22.69 -4.47
C TYR A 41 4.32 -21.76 -3.78
N ARG A 42 3.66 -22.21 -2.70
CA ARG A 42 2.69 -21.38 -1.94
C ARG A 42 3.36 -20.15 -1.33
N ILE A 43 4.58 -20.27 -0.80
CA ILE A 43 5.34 -19.13 -0.27
C ILE A 43 5.71 -18.17 -1.39
N LYS A 44 6.22 -18.67 -2.52
CA LYS A 44 6.60 -17.87 -3.68
C LYS A 44 5.41 -17.07 -4.23
N LEU A 45 4.23 -17.68 -4.32
CA LEU A 45 3.01 -17.01 -4.75
C LEU A 45 2.65 -15.83 -3.80
N LYS A 46 2.65 -16.07 -2.48
CA LYS A 46 2.39 -15.00 -1.48
C LYS A 46 3.42 -13.88 -1.56
N MET A 47 4.70 -14.21 -1.77
CA MET A 47 5.78 -13.24 -1.96
C MET A 47 5.60 -12.40 -3.23
N ASN A 48 5.14 -13.00 -4.32
CA ASN A 48 4.85 -12.28 -5.56
C ASN A 48 3.68 -11.30 -5.36
N VAL A 49 2.61 -11.72 -4.69
CA VAL A 49 1.48 -10.84 -4.33
C VAL A 49 1.97 -9.66 -3.47
N LEU A 50 2.82 -9.92 -2.47
CA LEU A 50 3.38 -8.87 -1.62
C LEU A 50 4.26 -7.88 -2.42
N LYS A 51 5.07 -8.36 -3.36
CA LYS A 51 5.88 -7.51 -4.25
C LYS A 51 5.00 -6.62 -5.13
N ASP A 52 3.95 -7.18 -5.72
CA ASP A 52 2.99 -6.43 -6.53
C ASP A 52 2.23 -5.39 -5.70
N ALA A 53 1.84 -5.75 -4.48
CA ALA A 53 1.23 -4.82 -3.55
C ALA A 53 2.16 -3.63 -3.24
N LYS A 54 3.43 -3.90 -2.92
CA LYS A 54 4.45 -2.85 -2.70
C LYS A 54 4.62 -1.93 -3.91
N LYS A 55 4.61 -2.48 -5.14
CA LYS A 55 4.69 -1.71 -6.38
C LYS A 55 3.50 -0.76 -6.53
N LYS A 56 2.27 -1.24 -6.31
CA LYS A 56 1.06 -0.41 -6.38
C LYS A 56 1.03 0.68 -5.30
N LEU A 57 1.47 0.36 -4.07
CA LEU A 57 1.65 1.37 -3.01
C LEU A 57 2.68 2.45 -3.40
N LYS A 58 3.77 2.07 -4.09
CA LYS A 58 4.75 3.04 -4.63
C LYS A 58 4.10 3.97 -5.66
N ASN A 59 3.27 3.44 -6.56
CA ASN A 59 2.56 4.26 -7.55
C ASN A 59 1.64 5.29 -6.88
N VAL A 60 0.93 4.91 -5.80
CA VAL A 60 0.12 5.87 -5.04
C VAL A 60 1.00 6.97 -4.45
N LYS A 61 2.14 6.63 -3.83
CA LYS A 61 3.05 7.64 -3.28
C LYS A 61 3.58 8.59 -4.34
N ILE A 62 3.89 8.09 -5.53
CA ILE A 62 4.29 8.93 -6.67
C ILE A 62 3.15 9.88 -7.03
N LEU A 63 1.91 9.39 -7.14
CA LEU A 63 0.74 10.22 -7.41
C LEU A 63 0.57 11.32 -6.34
N LEU A 64 0.69 10.98 -5.07
CA LEU A 64 0.57 11.96 -3.97
C LEU A 64 1.67 13.03 -4.03
N TRP A 65 2.90 12.66 -4.38
CA TRP A 65 3.98 13.63 -4.61
C TRP A 65 3.71 14.53 -5.80
N VAL A 66 3.18 14.00 -6.90
CA VAL A 66 2.78 14.78 -8.07
C VAL A 66 1.66 15.77 -7.70
N LEU A 67 0.64 15.32 -6.96
CA LEU A 67 -0.43 16.17 -6.48
C LEU A 67 0.08 17.27 -5.54
N ALA A 68 0.96 16.91 -4.60
CA ALA A 68 1.58 17.88 -3.70
C ALA A 68 2.39 18.93 -4.46
N GLY A 69 3.25 18.51 -5.39
CA GLY A 69 4.06 19.41 -6.20
C GLY A 69 3.21 20.34 -7.07
N LEU A 70 2.16 19.82 -7.70
CA LEU A 70 1.24 20.61 -8.51
C LEU A 70 0.54 21.68 -7.67
N HIS A 71 -0.04 21.31 -6.53
CA HIS A 71 -0.71 22.27 -5.65
C HIS A 71 0.26 23.29 -5.05
N LEU A 72 1.49 22.87 -4.75
CA LEU A 72 2.53 23.77 -4.25
C LEU A 72 2.90 24.82 -5.31
N VAL A 73 3.15 24.41 -6.55
CA VAL A 73 3.49 25.33 -7.65
C VAL A 73 2.33 26.29 -7.93
N VAL A 74 1.10 25.78 -7.99
CA VAL A 74 -0.10 26.62 -8.19
C VAL A 74 -0.27 27.61 -7.04
N GLY A 75 -0.14 27.15 -5.79
CA GLY A 75 -0.24 28.02 -4.62
C GLY A 75 0.82 29.12 -4.61
N LEU A 76 2.08 28.77 -4.90
CA LEU A 76 3.17 29.75 -4.99
C LEU A 76 2.96 30.75 -6.13
N ALA A 77 2.41 30.33 -7.27
CA ALA A 77 2.11 31.23 -8.38
C ALA A 77 1.03 32.26 -7.98
N PHE A 78 -0.03 31.85 -7.29
CA PHE A 78 -1.05 32.77 -6.77
C PHE A 78 -0.52 33.71 -5.68
N LEU A 79 0.34 33.21 -4.78
CA LEU A 79 0.95 34.05 -3.74
C LEU A 79 1.87 35.15 -4.31
N SER A 80 2.39 34.97 -5.53
CA SER A 80 3.21 35.98 -6.20
C SER A 80 2.40 37.14 -6.80
N GLN A 81 1.07 37.04 -6.81
CA GLN A 81 0.16 38.03 -7.37
C GLN A 81 -0.63 38.72 -6.25
N GLU A 82 -0.56 40.06 -6.16
CA GLU A 82 -1.20 40.80 -5.06
C GLU A 82 -2.73 40.65 -5.03
N ILE A 83 -3.37 40.52 -6.20
CA ILE A 83 -4.83 40.47 -6.33
C ILE A 83 -5.38 39.10 -5.88
N THR A 84 -4.60 38.03 -6.02
CA THR A 84 -5.05 36.63 -5.82
C THR A 84 -4.29 35.92 -4.69
N PHE A 85 -3.64 36.69 -3.80
CA PHE A 85 -2.85 36.15 -2.69
C PHE A 85 -3.63 35.15 -1.83
N TYR A 86 -4.89 35.47 -1.49
CA TYR A 86 -5.74 34.61 -0.67
C TYR A 86 -6.08 33.28 -1.36
N ASP A 87 -6.19 33.28 -2.69
CA ASP A 87 -6.49 32.07 -3.48
C ASP A 87 -5.31 31.08 -3.46
N GLY A 88 -4.09 31.56 -3.20
CA GLY A 88 -2.90 30.72 -3.08
C GLY A 88 -2.84 29.89 -1.81
N ILE A 89 -3.51 30.29 -0.73
CA ILE A 89 -3.45 29.62 0.58
C ILE A 89 -4.03 28.20 0.51
N GLY A 90 -5.18 28.03 -0.16
CA GLY A 90 -5.86 26.74 -0.30
C GLY A 90 -4.98 25.64 -0.93
N PRO A 91 -4.39 25.89 -2.11
CA PRO A 91 -3.45 24.96 -2.74
C PRO A 91 -2.24 24.63 -1.87
N ILE A 92 -1.65 25.59 -1.16
CA ILE A 92 -0.53 25.32 -0.25
C ILE A 92 -0.94 24.35 0.86
N ILE A 93 -2.11 24.56 1.49
CA ILE A 93 -2.65 23.65 2.50
C ILE A 93 -2.87 22.25 1.91
N ALA A 94 -3.45 22.16 0.71
CA ALA A 94 -3.65 20.89 0.04
C ALA A 94 -2.32 20.16 -0.23
N ALA A 95 -1.27 20.87 -0.63
CA ALA A 95 0.06 20.31 -0.82
C ALA A 95 0.62 19.70 0.47
N VAL A 96 0.52 20.42 1.60
CA VAL A 96 0.95 19.92 2.91
C VAL A 96 0.17 18.68 3.32
N ILE A 97 -1.15 18.64 3.09
CA ILE A 97 -1.98 17.47 3.39
C ILE A 97 -1.55 16.26 2.55
N PHE A 98 -1.31 16.41 1.25
CA PHE A 98 -0.84 15.31 0.41
C PHE A 98 0.54 14.79 0.84
N ILE A 99 1.45 15.69 1.24
CA ILE A 99 2.75 15.32 1.82
C ILE A 99 2.55 14.50 3.11
N ALA A 100 1.69 14.96 4.02
CA ALA A 100 1.36 14.23 5.24
C ALA A 100 0.81 12.83 4.93
N CYS A 101 -0.06 12.70 3.92
CA CYS A 101 -0.56 11.42 3.46
C CYS A 101 0.55 10.49 2.95
N VAL A 102 1.56 10.99 2.22
CA VAL A 102 2.72 10.17 1.79
C VAL A 102 3.40 9.52 2.99
N PHE A 103 3.66 10.29 4.05
CA PHE A 103 4.27 9.76 5.27
C PHE A 103 3.35 8.75 5.96
N TRP A 104 2.04 9.01 5.99
CA TRP A 104 1.06 8.10 6.58
C TRP A 104 0.98 6.77 5.85
N VAL A 105 1.07 6.76 4.51
CA VAL A 105 1.05 5.54 3.70
C VAL A 105 2.20 4.60 4.04
N ASN A 106 3.36 5.11 4.47
CA ASN A 106 4.48 4.26 4.87
C ASN A 106 4.22 3.51 6.19
N LYS A 107 3.44 4.10 7.11
CA LYS A 107 3.11 3.51 8.42
C LYS A 107 1.85 2.65 8.35
N GLN A 108 0.80 3.19 7.74
CA GLN A 108 -0.52 2.56 7.63
C GLN A 108 -1.06 2.78 6.20
N PRO A 109 -0.68 1.92 5.24
CA PRO A 109 -1.00 2.09 3.83
C PRO A 109 -2.49 2.31 3.56
N LEU A 110 -3.36 1.51 4.17
CA LEU A 110 -4.79 1.58 3.92
C LEU A 110 -5.38 2.93 4.36
N VAL A 111 -5.10 3.34 5.60
CA VAL A 111 -5.62 4.60 6.17
C VAL A 111 -5.07 5.80 5.41
N GLY A 112 -3.77 5.82 5.10
CA GLY A 112 -3.16 6.93 4.37
C GLY A 112 -3.72 7.10 2.96
N ILE A 113 -3.94 6.00 2.23
CA ILE A 113 -4.51 6.04 0.87
C ILE A 113 -5.97 6.48 0.90
N MET A 114 -6.77 5.94 1.84
CA MET A 114 -8.17 6.33 1.97
C MET A 114 -8.31 7.82 2.32
N ALA A 115 -7.53 8.32 3.27
CA ALA A 115 -7.54 9.74 3.65
C ALA A 115 -7.20 10.63 2.45
N ALA A 116 -6.13 10.30 1.72
CA ALA A 116 -5.75 11.05 0.53
C ALA A 116 -6.81 11.02 -0.57
N PHE A 117 -7.47 9.87 -0.77
CA PHE A 117 -8.51 9.74 -1.78
C PHE A 117 -9.75 10.55 -1.41
N ILE A 118 -10.21 10.47 -0.16
CA ILE A 118 -11.34 11.26 0.33
C ILE A 118 -11.03 12.75 0.20
N PHE A 119 -9.85 13.19 0.63
CA PHE A 119 -9.43 14.58 0.51
C PHE A 119 -9.40 15.04 -0.96
N TRP A 120 -8.85 14.22 -1.87
CA TRP A 120 -8.85 14.53 -3.30
C TRP A 120 -10.27 14.66 -3.87
N VAL A 121 -11.20 13.77 -3.50
CA VAL A 121 -12.61 13.86 -3.90
C VAL A 121 -13.24 15.15 -3.39
N LEU A 122 -12.99 15.53 -2.13
CA LEU A 122 -13.49 16.79 -1.56
C LEU A 122 -12.98 18.00 -2.34
N LEU A 123 -11.69 18.02 -2.72
CA LEU A 123 -11.14 19.09 -3.56
C LEU A 123 -11.85 19.16 -4.92
N GLN A 124 -12.15 18.01 -5.55
CA GLN A 124 -12.90 18.01 -6.81
C GLN A 124 -14.31 18.56 -6.62
N LEU A 125 -15.00 18.23 -5.53
CA LEU A 125 -16.33 18.77 -5.23
C LEU A 125 -16.29 20.28 -5.01
N SER A 126 -15.25 20.81 -4.34
CA SER A 126 -15.08 22.25 -4.17
C SER A 126 -14.97 22.99 -5.50
N VAL A 127 -14.27 22.42 -6.49
CA VAL A 127 -14.15 23.01 -7.84
C VAL A 127 -15.49 23.05 -8.56
N VAL A 128 -16.31 22.00 -8.43
CA VAL A 128 -17.63 21.91 -9.07
C VAL A 128 -18.59 22.98 -8.58
N LEU A 129 -18.50 23.37 -7.31
CA LEU A 129 -19.34 24.41 -6.73
C LEU A 129 -19.01 25.80 -7.30
N VAL A 130 -17.77 26.02 -7.75
CA VAL A 130 -17.34 27.28 -8.36
C VAL A 130 -17.66 27.30 -9.85
N ASP A 131 -17.29 26.24 -10.57
CA ASP A 131 -17.61 26.09 -11.99
C ASP A 131 -17.80 24.60 -12.36
N PRO A 132 -19.03 24.15 -12.64
CA PRO A 132 -19.31 22.76 -12.99
C PRO A 132 -18.70 22.34 -14.34
N ALA A 133 -18.37 23.26 -15.25
CA ALA A 133 -17.74 22.93 -16.52
C ALA A 133 -16.31 22.36 -16.32
N LEU A 134 -15.64 22.74 -15.23
CA LEU A 134 -14.32 22.21 -14.85
C LEU A 134 -14.37 20.73 -14.43
N LEU A 135 -15.56 20.16 -14.17
CA LEU A 135 -15.71 18.73 -13.91
C LEU A 135 -15.33 17.90 -15.14
N LEU A 136 -15.78 18.33 -16.33
CA LEU A 136 -15.55 17.62 -17.60
C LEU A 136 -14.13 17.82 -18.12
N SER A 137 -13.49 18.92 -17.73
CA SER A 137 -12.09 19.19 -18.06
C SER A 137 -11.17 18.18 -17.36
N GLY A 138 -10.26 17.59 -18.14
CA GLY A 138 -9.27 16.65 -17.63
C GLY A 138 -9.83 15.30 -17.17
N ILE A 139 -11.00 14.87 -17.67
CA ILE A 139 -11.67 13.63 -17.23
C ILE A 139 -10.79 12.39 -17.35
N ILE A 140 -9.94 12.31 -18.39
CA ILE A 140 -9.00 11.20 -18.59
C ILE A 140 -8.05 11.10 -17.38
N LEU A 141 -7.47 12.23 -16.94
CA LEU A 141 -6.54 12.25 -15.80
C LEU A 141 -7.25 11.85 -14.50
N LYS A 142 -8.49 12.31 -14.30
CA LYS A 142 -9.32 11.93 -13.14
C LYS A 142 -9.59 10.42 -13.11
N ILE A 143 -9.92 9.82 -14.25
CA ILE A 143 -10.09 8.36 -14.36
C ILE A 143 -8.78 7.63 -14.00
N VAL A 144 -7.64 8.11 -14.50
CA VAL A 144 -6.32 7.53 -14.15
C VAL A 144 -6.07 7.63 -12.64
N PHE A 145 -6.36 8.77 -12.01
CA PHE A 145 -6.16 8.97 -10.57
C PHE A 145 -7.04 8.03 -9.75
N ILE A 146 -8.33 7.94 -10.08
CA ILE A 146 -9.25 7.00 -9.44
C ILE A 146 -8.73 5.57 -9.59
N GLY A 147 -8.28 5.19 -10.79
CA GLY A 147 -7.70 3.87 -11.05
C GLY A 147 -6.47 3.57 -10.18
N ILE A 148 -5.59 4.55 -9.97
CA ILE A 148 -4.42 4.43 -9.09
C ILE A 148 -4.86 4.27 -7.63
N PHE A 149 -5.81 5.09 -7.15
CA PHE A 149 -6.33 5.01 -5.79
C PHE A 149 -7.03 3.68 -5.51
N VAL A 150 -7.94 3.23 -6.38
CA VAL A 150 -8.67 1.96 -6.22
C VAL A 150 -7.70 0.78 -6.17
N LYS A 151 -6.74 0.72 -7.11
CA LYS A 151 -5.69 -0.32 -7.10
C LYS A 151 -4.82 -0.23 -5.84
N GLY A 152 -4.51 1.00 -5.40
CA GLY A 152 -3.79 1.28 -4.16
C GLY A 152 -4.50 0.75 -2.91
N ILE A 153 -5.79 1.00 -2.77
CA ILE A 153 -6.62 0.55 -1.63
C ILE A 153 -6.69 -0.97 -1.59
N SER A 154 -6.98 -1.62 -2.73
CA SER A 154 -6.99 -3.09 -2.82
C SER A 154 -5.64 -3.67 -2.42
N SER A 155 -4.54 -3.12 -2.93
CA SER A 155 -3.20 -3.60 -2.60
C SER A 155 -2.74 -3.27 -1.18
N ALA A 156 -3.27 -2.23 -0.55
CA ALA A 156 -3.04 -1.98 0.87
C ALA A 156 -3.65 -3.06 1.76
N LYS A 157 -4.82 -3.61 1.37
CA LYS A 157 -5.44 -4.76 2.04
C LYS A 157 -4.57 -6.00 1.87
N ASP A 158 -4.19 -6.32 0.63
CA ASP A 158 -3.31 -7.47 0.32
C ASP A 158 -1.99 -7.36 1.08
N TYR A 159 -1.36 -6.18 1.10
CA TYR A 159 -0.12 -5.95 1.82
C TYR A 159 -0.26 -6.29 3.31
N LYS A 160 -1.35 -5.85 3.96
CA LYS A 160 -1.59 -6.13 5.38
C LYS A 160 -1.80 -7.63 5.63
N GLU A 161 -2.62 -8.28 4.81
CA GLU A 161 -2.92 -9.71 4.96
C GLU A 161 -1.69 -10.60 4.71
N PHE A 162 -1.00 -10.40 3.58
CA PHE A 162 0.12 -11.26 3.19
C PHE A 162 1.39 -10.98 3.99
N SER A 163 1.64 -9.74 4.41
CA SER A 163 2.77 -9.46 5.31
C SER A 163 2.58 -10.09 6.68
N GLN A 164 1.36 -10.13 7.21
CA GLN A 164 1.05 -10.86 8.45
C GLN A 164 1.24 -12.38 8.27
N LYS A 165 0.67 -12.96 7.21
CA LYS A 165 0.82 -14.40 6.90
C LYS A 165 2.27 -14.82 6.70
N LEU A 166 3.11 -13.99 6.08
CA LEU A 166 4.52 -14.33 5.87
C LEU A 166 5.35 -14.18 7.15
N ARG A 167 5.02 -13.21 8.01
CA ARG A 167 5.63 -13.06 9.33
C ARG A 167 5.35 -14.28 10.22
N THR A 168 4.11 -14.77 10.25
CA THR A 168 3.75 -15.95 11.04
C THR A 168 4.45 -17.22 10.55
N LEU A 169 4.84 -17.27 9.29
CA LEU A 169 5.54 -18.43 8.71
C LEU A 169 7.06 -18.36 8.90
N ASN A 170 7.60 -17.34 9.60
CA ASN A 170 9.04 -17.02 9.65
C ASN A 170 9.67 -16.96 8.25
N ALA A 171 8.87 -16.68 7.21
CA ALA A 171 9.30 -16.61 5.82
C ALA A 171 9.74 -15.19 5.43
N THR A 172 10.01 -14.33 6.41
CA THR A 172 10.43 -12.95 6.18
C THR A 172 11.95 -12.90 6.23
N THR A 173 12.58 -12.86 5.06
CA THR A 173 13.97 -12.45 4.89
C THR A 173 14.05 -10.93 4.81
#